data_AF-A0A7K2MPS1-F1
#
_entry.id   AF-A0A7K2MPS1-F1
#
_cell.length_a   1.000
_cell.length_b   1.000
_cell.length_c   1.000
_cell.angle_alpha   90.00
_cell.angle_beta   90.00
_cell.angle_gamma   90.00
#
_symmetry.space_group_name_H-M   'P 1'
#
loop_
_entity.id
_entity.type
_entity.pdbx_description
1 polymer ?
#
loop_
_entity_poly.entity_id
_entity_poly.type
_entity_poly.pdbx_seq_one_letter_code
_entity_poly.pdbx_strand_id
1 'polypeptide(L)'
;MSWFESLVLGLVQGLTEFLPVSSSAHLRLTAAFSGWHDPGAAFTAITQIGTEAAVLIYFRKDIGRIIAAWTRSLTDKSMRHDPDARMGWLVIVGSIPIGVLGLTLKDQIEG
;
A
#
# COMPACT_ATOMS: atom_id res chain seq x y z
N MET A 1 17.36 -17.42 0.87
CA MET A 1 16.31 -17.62 1.87
C MET A 1 15.65 -18.95 1.64
N SER A 2 15.40 -19.72 2.70
CA SER A 2 14.60 -20.95 2.61
C SER A 2 13.11 -20.64 2.48
N TRP A 3 12.32 -21.62 2.02
CA TRP A 3 10.85 -21.48 1.95
C TRP A 3 10.22 -21.21 3.33
N PHE A 4 10.81 -21.75 4.39
CA PHE A 4 10.35 -21.53 5.76
C PHE A 4 10.60 -20.08 6.21
N GLU A 5 11.80 -19.55 5.97
CA GLU A 5 12.12 -18.13 6.21
C GLU A 5 11.12 -17.21 5.48
N SER A 6 10.89 -17.46 4.18
CA SER A 6 9.97 -16.68 3.36
C SER A 6 8.54 -16.73 3.88
N LEU A 7 8.07 -17.88 4.38
CA LEU A 7 6.74 -18.02 4.97
C LEU A 7 6.61 -17.19 6.24
N VAL A 8 7.57 -17.29 7.16
CA VAL A 8 7.55 -16.56 8.44
C VAL A 8 7.63 -15.06 8.19
N LEU A 9 8.57 -14.61 7.36
CA LEU A 9 8.72 -13.20 7.02
C LEU A 9 7.51 -12.66 6.26
N GLY A 10 6.91 -13.45 5.36
CA GLY A 10 5.67 -13.08 4.69
C GLY A 10 4.49 -12.91 5.66
N LEU A 11 4.38 -13.77 6.69
CA LEU A 11 3.40 -13.61 7.75
C LEU A 11 3.64 -12.34 8.58
N VAL A 12 4.89 -12.07 8.95
CA VAL A 12 5.25 -10.84 9.67
C VAL A 12 4.90 -9.60 8.86
N GLN A 13 5.25 -9.57 7.57
CA GLN A 13 4.88 -8.48 6.67
C GLN A 13 3.35 -8.31 6.60
N GLY A 14 2.61 -9.39 6.37
CA GLY A 14 1.15 -9.35 6.28
C GLY A 14 0.45 -8.86 7.55
N LEU A 15 1.00 -9.18 8.73
CA LEU A 15 0.45 -8.74 10.01
C LEU A 15 0.82 -7.29 10.36
N THR A 16 1.98 -6.82 9.91
CA THR A 16 2.53 -5.52 10.33
C THR A 16 2.32 -4.40 9.33
N GLU A 17 2.09 -4.69 8.04
CA GLU A 17 1.88 -3.65 7.01
C GLU A 17 0.64 -2.80 7.28
N PHE A 18 -0.44 -3.40 7.81
CA PHE A 18 -1.70 -2.70 8.08
C PHE A 18 -1.73 -1.99 9.43
N LEU A 19 -0.74 -2.26 10.28
CA LEU A 19 -0.61 -1.64 11.59
C LEU A 19 0.41 -0.51 11.51
N PRO A 20 0.21 0.61 12.23
CA PRO A 20 1.15 1.73 12.23
C PRO A 20 2.39 1.43 13.10
N VAL A 21 3.13 0.37 12.75
CA VAL A 21 4.24 -0.19 13.57
C VAL A 21 5.54 -0.38 12.78
N SER A 22 5.61 0.05 11.52
CA SER A 22 6.75 -0.14 10.60
C SER A 22 7.04 -1.61 10.29
N SER A 23 6.46 -2.10 9.20
CA SER A 23 6.64 -3.48 8.71
C SER A 23 8.09 -3.82 8.32
N SER A 24 8.79 -2.87 7.68
CA SER A 24 10.20 -3.03 7.29
C SER A 24 11.14 -3.21 8.48
N ALA A 25 10.88 -2.54 9.61
CA ALA A 25 11.63 -2.75 10.85
C ALA A 25 11.37 -4.14 11.42
N HIS A 26 10.11 -4.60 11.43
CA HIS A 26 9.75 -5.93 11.92
C HIS A 26 10.38 -7.05 11.09
N LEU A 27 10.39 -6.92 9.75
CA LEU A 27 11.08 -7.88 8.86
C LEU A 27 12.57 -8.01 9.20
N ARG A 28 13.28 -6.88 9.35
CA ARG A 28 14.71 -6.86 9.69
C ARG A 28 14.98 -7.44 11.07
N LEU A 29 14.16 -7.07 12.06
CA LEU A 29 14.29 -7.58 13.43
C LEU A 29 14.04 -9.09 13.49
N THR A 30 12.98 -9.59 12.86
CA THR A 30 12.68 -11.03 12.82
C THR A 30 13.80 -11.82 12.17
N ALA A 31 14.35 -11.33 11.05
CA ALA A 31 15.48 -11.98 10.40
C ALA A 31 16.73 -11.98 11.31
N ALA A 32 17.08 -10.84 11.91
CA ALA A 32 18.23 -10.73 12.80
C ALA A 32 18.13 -11.63 14.04
N PHE A 33 16.98 -11.66 14.72
CA PHE A 33 16.77 -12.52 15.89
C PHE A 33 16.78 -14.02 15.55
N SER A 34 16.42 -14.37 14.31
CA SER A 34 16.41 -15.75 13.84
C SER A 34 17.74 -16.20 13.22
N GLY A 35 18.74 -15.31 13.16
CA GLY A 35 20.04 -15.56 12.52
C GLY A 35 19.94 -15.68 10.99
N TRP A 36 18.89 -15.15 10.38
CA TRP A 36 18.67 -15.17 8.94
C TRP A 36 19.36 -13.98 8.27
N HIS A 37 19.66 -14.14 6.98
CA HIS A 37 20.15 -13.04 6.18
C HIS A 37 19.06 -11.97 6.04
N ASP A 38 19.46 -10.72 5.84
CA ASP A 38 18.53 -9.64 5.55
C ASP A 38 17.69 -10.03 4.31
N PRO A 39 16.34 -9.99 4.39
CA PRO A 39 15.46 -10.25 3.25
C PRO A 39 15.77 -9.36 2.04
N GLY A 40 16.33 -8.17 2.29
CA GLY A 40 16.73 -7.23 1.26
C GLY A 40 15.55 -6.49 0.64
N ALA A 41 15.88 -5.50 -0.20
CA ALA A 41 14.90 -4.63 -0.85
C ALA A 41 13.96 -5.41 -1.77
N ALA A 42 14.47 -6.41 -2.50
CA ALA A 42 13.68 -7.19 -3.45
C ALA A 42 12.57 -8.00 -2.76
N PHE A 43 12.87 -8.67 -1.64
CA PHE A 43 11.86 -9.42 -0.88
C PHE A 43 10.82 -8.49 -0.27
N THR A 44 11.28 -7.37 0.30
CA THR A 44 10.39 -6.35 0.88
C THR A 44 9.42 -5.81 -0.18
N ALA A 45 9.91 -5.48 -1.38
CA ALA A 45 9.09 -5.00 -2.48
C ALA A 45 8.04 -6.04 -2.92
N ILE A 46 8.44 -7.31 -3.10
CA ILE A 46 7.53 -8.39 -3.52
C ILE A 46 6.43 -8.64 -2.47
N THR A 47 6.82 -8.68 -1.19
CA THR A 47 5.85 -8.92 -0.12
C THR A 47 4.92 -7.74 0.12
N GLN A 48 5.39 -6.50 -0.11
CA GLN A 48 4.55 -5.30 -0.11
C GLN A 48 3.50 -5.31 -1.23
N ILE A 49 3.87 -5.77 -2.44
CA ILE A 49 2.90 -6.01 -3.52
C ILE A 49 1.84 -7.04 -3.08
N GLY A 50 2.24 -8.07 -2.34
CA GLY A 50 1.32 -9.06 -1.78
C GLY A 50 0.29 -8.44 -0.82
N THR A 51 0.73 -7.57 0.09
CA THR A 51 -0.16 -6.85 1.01
C THR A 51 -1.05 -5.83 0.31
N GLU A 52 -0.53 -5.14 -0.71
CA GLU A 52 -1.33 -4.23 -1.55
C GLU A 52 -2.41 -4.99 -2.32
N ALA A 53 -2.06 -6.12 -2.93
CA ALA A 53 -3.02 -6.99 -3.60
C ALA A 53 -4.12 -7.49 -2.65
N ALA A 54 -3.78 -7.81 -1.40
CA ALA A 54 -4.77 -8.19 -0.39
C ALA A 54 -5.79 -7.06 -0.13
N VAL A 55 -5.34 -5.80 -0.04
CA VAL A 55 -6.23 -4.62 0.10
C VAL A 55 -7.12 -4.46 -1.12
N LEU A 56 -6.56 -4.54 -2.34
CA LEU A 56 -7.31 -4.42 -3.57
C LEU A 56 -8.38 -5.51 -3.70
N ILE A 57 -8.06 -6.75 -3.33
CA ILE A 57 -9.01 -7.88 -3.36
C ILE A 57 -10.09 -7.71 -2.29
N TYR A 58 -9.71 -7.34 -1.07
CA TYR A 58 -10.64 -7.17 0.05
C TYR A 58 -11.64 -6.04 -0.22
N PHE A 59 -11.16 -4.86 -0.64
CA PHE A 59 -11.97 -3.68 -0.92
C PHE A 59 -12.45 -3.58 -2.37
N ARG A 60 -12.32 -4.65 -3.19
CA ARG A 60 -12.66 -4.63 -4.63
C ARG A 60 -14.05 -4.06 -4.95
N LYS A 61 -15.03 -4.33 -4.08
CA LYS A 61 -16.41 -3.86 -4.24
C LYS A 61 -16.54 -2.36 -3.93
N ASP A 62 -15.92 -1.91 -2.83
CA ASP A 62 -15.93 -0.50 -2.45
C ASP A 62 -15.15 0.34 -3.45
N ILE A 63 -13.97 -0.12 -3.88
CA ILE A 63 -13.17 0.51 -4.92
C ILE A 63 -13.99 0.61 -6.22
N GLY A 64 -14.64 -0.48 -6.64
CA GLY A 64 -15.51 -0.46 -7.82
C GLY A 64 -16.66 0.54 -7.71
N ARG A 65 -17.30 0.64 -6.55
CA ARG A 65 -18.38 1.61 -6.27
C ARG A 65 -17.86 3.05 -6.34
N ILE A 66 -16.74 3.34 -5.70
CA ILE A 66 -16.09 4.66 -5.69
C ILE A 66 -15.69 5.08 -7.09
N ILE A 67 -15.03 4.21 -7.86
CA ILE A 67 -14.62 4.49 -9.24
C ILE A 67 -15.85 4.75 -10.13
N ALA A 68 -16.90 3.93 -10.01
CA ALA A 68 -18.13 4.11 -10.79
C ALA A 68 -18.85 5.43 -10.44
N ALA A 69 -18.96 5.78 -9.17
CA ALA A 69 -19.57 7.03 -8.73
C ALA A 69 -18.74 8.25 -9.17
N TRP A 70 -17.41 8.18 -8.99
CA TRP A 70 -16.48 9.22 -9.40
C TRP A 70 -16.50 9.46 -10.91
N THR A 71 -16.43 8.40 -11.73
CA THR A 71 -16.50 8.53 -13.20
C THR A 71 -17.81 9.14 -13.67
N ARG A 72 -18.95 8.78 -13.06
CA ARG A 72 -20.25 9.41 -13.34
C ARG A 72 -20.31 10.89 -12.93
N SER A 73 -19.62 11.28 -11.86
CA SER A 73 -19.55 12.69 -11.42
C SER A 73 -18.82 13.63 -12.39
N LEU A 74 -18.04 13.08 -13.33
CA LEU A 74 -17.38 13.83 -14.38
C LEU A 74 -18.38 14.35 -15.43
N THR A 75 -19.40 13.55 -15.74
CA THR A 75 -20.41 13.86 -16.76
C THR A 75 -21.69 14.45 -16.16
N ASP A 76 -22.09 13.99 -14.96
CA ASP A 76 -23.27 14.48 -14.26
C ASP A 76 -22.88 15.30 -13.03
N LYS A 77 -23.21 16.60 -13.05
CA LYS A 77 -22.92 17.53 -11.95
C LYS A 77 -23.74 17.23 -10.69
N SER A 78 -24.93 16.62 -10.80
CA SER A 78 -25.78 16.28 -9.66
C SER A 78 -25.14 15.20 -8.78
N MET A 79 -24.38 14.29 -9.41
CA MET A 79 -23.64 13.21 -8.76
C MET A 79 -22.43 13.70 -7.95
N ARG A 80 -22.04 14.98 -8.02
CA ARG A 80 -20.91 15.52 -7.24
C ARG A 80 -21.17 15.58 -5.74
N HIS A 81 -22.45 15.53 -5.33
CA HIS A 81 -22.84 15.44 -3.92
C HIS A 81 -22.87 13.99 -3.40
N ASP A 82 -22.72 13.00 -4.28
CA ASP A 82 -22.64 11.59 -3.89
C ASP A 82 -21.40 11.35 -3.01
N PRO A 83 -21.54 10.70 -1.84
CA PRO A 83 -20.42 10.44 -0.93
C PRO A 83 -19.29 9.62 -1.56
N ASP A 84 -19.59 8.63 -2.40
CA ASP A 84 -18.59 7.78 -3.06
C ASP A 84 -17.86 8.56 -4.15
N ALA A 85 -18.57 9.41 -4.91
CA ALA A 85 -17.94 10.30 -5.88
C ALA A 85 -17.00 11.31 -5.23
N ARG A 86 -17.42 11.91 -4.11
CA ARG A 86 -16.59 12.82 -3.32
C ARG A 86 -15.36 12.10 -2.76
N MET A 87 -15.52 10.86 -2.30
CA MET A 87 -14.41 10.05 -1.81
C MET A 87 -13.36 9.82 -2.91
N GLY A 88 -13.78 9.52 -4.15
CA GLY A 88 -12.86 9.40 -5.28
C GLY A 88 -12.05 10.67 -5.53
N TRP A 89 -12.69 11.84 -5.50
CA TRP A 89 -11.98 13.12 -5.61
C TRP A 89 -11.03 13.39 -4.44
N LEU A 90 -11.45 13.09 -3.22
CA LEU A 90 -10.61 13.26 -2.03
C LEU A 90 -9.36 12.37 -2.07
N VAL A 91 -9.49 11.13 -2.55
CA VAL A 91 -8.34 10.22 -2.73
C VAL A 91 -7.37 10.79 -3.76
N ILE A 92 -7.85 11.28 -4.91
CA ILE A 92 -6.99 11.89 -5.93
C ILE A 92 -6.26 13.11 -5.37
N VAL A 93 -6.99 14.04 -4.75
CA VAL A 93 -6.42 15.26 -4.18
C VAL A 93 -5.46 14.94 -3.03
N GLY A 94 -5.78 13.97 -2.18
CA GLY A 94 -4.93 13.52 -1.07
C GLY A 94 -3.64 12.84 -1.53
N SER A 95 -3.65 12.16 -2.69
CA SER A 95 -2.48 11.48 -3.25
C SER A 95 -1.53 12.41 -4.00
N ILE A 96 -2.01 13.54 -4.52
CA ILE A 96 -1.18 14.50 -5.28
C ILE A 96 0.04 14.98 -4.47
N PRO A 97 -0.08 15.47 -3.22
CA PRO A 97 1.08 15.92 -2.44
C PRO A 97 2.14 14.83 -2.28
N ILE A 98 1.73 13.59 -2.02
CA ILE A 98 2.66 12.46 -1.85
C ILE A 98 3.37 12.16 -3.17
N GLY A 99 2.65 12.14 -4.30
CA GLY A 99 3.24 11.92 -5.62
C GLY A 99 4.22 13.03 -6.03
N VAL A 100 3.85 14.29 -5.80
CA VAL A 100 4.71 15.46 -6.11
C VAL A 100 5.97 15.45 -5.25
N LEU A 101 5.81 15.30 -3.93
CA LEU A 101 6.96 15.27 -3.01
C LEU A 101 7.83 14.04 -3.26
N GLY A 102 7.24 12.87 -3.49
CA GLY A 102 7.98 11.64 -3.78
C GLY A 102 8.81 11.73 -5.06
N LEU A 103 8.30 12.36 -6.12
CA LEU A 103 9.04 12.56 -7.37
C LEU A 103 10.11 13.65 -7.26
N THR A 104 9.81 14.75 -6.57
CA THR A 104 10.74 15.89 -6.44
C THR A 104 11.85 15.67 -5.42
N LEU A 105 11.60 14.85 -4.39
CA LEU A 105 12.56 14.54 -3.33
C LEU A 105 13.17 13.13 -3.45
N LYS A 106 12.99 12.48 -4.61
CA LYS A 106 13.44 11.09 -4.82
C LYS A 106 14.91 10.89 -4.47
N ASP A 107 15.78 11.77 -4.97
CA ASP A 107 17.24 11.67 -4.80
C ASP A 107 17.68 11.85 -3.33
N GLN A 108 16.90 12.58 -2.53
CA GLN A 108 17.17 12.77 -1.09
C GLN A 108 16.68 11.60 -0.24
N ILE A 109 15.72 10.82 -0.74
CA ILE A 109 15.12 9.67 -0.04
C ILE A 109 15.89 8.38 -0.33
N GLU A 110 16.35 8.21 -1.56
CA GLU A 110 17.13 7.04 -2.00
C GLU A 110 18.64 7.14 -1.69
N GLY A 111 19.07 8.27 -1.11
CA GLY A 111 20.48 8.61 -0.81
C GLY A 111 21.14 7.80 0.30
#